data_AF-E0RYX7-F1
#
_entry.id   AF-E0RYX7-F1
#
_cell.length_a   1.000
_cell.length_b   1.000
_cell.length_c   1.000
_cell.angle_alpha   90.00
_cell.angle_beta   90.00
_cell.angle_gamma   90.00
#
_symmetry.space_group_name_H-M   'P 1'
#
loop_
_entity.id
_entity.type
_entity.pdbx_description
1 polymer ?
#
loop_
_entity_poly.entity_id
_entity_poly.type
_entity_poly.pdbx_seq_one_letter_code
_entity_poly.pdbx_strand_id
1 'polypeptide(L)'
;MPIILIPIVLFLLYMAQRRIFNRYWQRGLMAELSFDQEAVSEGDEASLTEVITNRNFIPLHILQVNFQTDVGLFFKDTTNASVTDRVNVIDVFSLRFYEKITRNLLMDCRKRGFYNILQTSLVASDLFSPDIHYADRKQSTSMYVYPRLMPTDKIDVPFQQLMGEVQSRRFLYEDNFTFRGIRDYAPTDQMSDINWKASAKTGAMKVNLHDYTSSPEIVLVLNVEEPGILFEIELIEDCIRITRTLALKFIQSGIPVSLLTNGKDKVTGEMIRLESGSSMDHNRNFCRALSRIDLTKETGDIEALVRDELHGGRNAQVVYCLISTSRRDGVVKASRELCDEKGKLVWICPLTKSMDMRAPDDSRISFVKIMHDSYL
;
A
#
# COMPACT_ATOMS: atom_id res chain seq x y z
N MET A 1 -28.93 24.27 -65.77
CA MET A 1 -27.60 23.59 -65.82
C MET A 1 -26.69 23.84 -64.60
N PRO A 2 -26.64 25.00 -63.91
CA PRO A 2 -25.78 25.15 -62.72
C PRO A 2 -26.30 24.40 -61.48
N ILE A 3 -27.60 24.11 -61.41
CA ILE A 3 -28.26 23.49 -60.24
C ILE A 3 -27.85 22.01 -60.04
N ILE A 4 -27.51 21.28 -61.11
CA ILE A 4 -27.12 19.85 -61.05
C ILE A 4 -25.62 19.69 -60.74
N LEU A 5 -24.80 20.71 -61.03
CA LEU A 5 -23.37 20.69 -60.72
C LEU A 5 -23.09 20.80 -59.22
N ILE A 6 -23.90 21.57 -58.49
CA ILE A 6 -23.76 21.76 -57.04
C ILE A 6 -23.78 20.43 -56.26
N PRO A 7 -24.78 19.55 -56.39
CA PRO A 7 -24.80 18.28 -55.64
C PRO A 7 -23.67 17.33 -56.04
N ILE A 8 -23.23 17.32 -57.30
CA ILE A 8 -22.10 16.51 -57.75
C ILE A 8 -20.79 16.98 -57.10
N VAL A 9 -20.56 18.30 -57.07
CA VAL A 9 -19.39 18.88 -56.42
C VAL A 9 -19.41 18.62 -54.91
N LEU A 10 -20.56 18.79 -54.25
CA LEU A 10 -20.71 18.48 -52.82
C LEU A 10 -20.45 17.00 -52.54
N PHE A 11 -20.94 16.09 -53.38
CA PHE A 11 -20.69 14.66 -53.23
C PHE A 11 -19.21 14.30 -53.38
N LEU A 12 -18.52 14.87 -54.38
CA LEU A 12 -17.08 14.67 -54.57
C LEU A 12 -16.26 15.23 -53.41
N LEU A 13 -16.62 16.42 -52.90
CA LEU A 13 -15.99 17.02 -51.72
C LEU A 13 -16.19 16.15 -50.48
N TYR A 14 -17.40 15.64 -50.24
CA TYR A 14 -17.69 14.70 -49.16
C TYR A 14 -16.84 13.42 -49.28
N MET A 15 -16.76 12.81 -50.47
CA MET A 15 -15.93 11.63 -50.70
C MET A 15 -14.44 11.90 -50.47
N ALA A 16 -13.93 13.06 -50.90
CA ALA A 16 -12.55 13.46 -50.69
C ALA A 16 -12.25 13.67 -49.20
N GLN A 17 -13.10 14.43 -48.51
CA GLN A 17 -13.00 14.69 -47.07
C GLN A 17 -13.02 13.39 -46.26
N ARG A 18 -13.95 12.47 -46.54
CA ARG A 18 -14.02 11.15 -45.91
C ARG A 18 -12.74 10.33 -46.12
N ARG A 19 -12.19 10.29 -47.34
CA ARG A 19 -10.93 9.56 -47.61
C ARG A 19 -9.74 10.16 -46.88
N ILE A 20 -9.66 11.49 -46.82
CA ILE A 20 -8.60 12.21 -46.11
C ILE A 20 -8.70 11.92 -44.61
N PHE A 21 -9.90 12.05 -44.03
CA PHE A 21 -10.12 11.76 -42.61
C PHE A 21 -9.71 10.32 -42.26
N ASN A 22 -10.26 9.33 -42.97
CA ASN A 22 -10.00 7.91 -42.70
C ASN A 22 -8.51 7.55 -42.74
N ARG A 23 -7.73 8.20 -43.61
CA ARG A 23 -6.30 7.89 -43.79
C ARG A 23 -5.38 8.66 -42.87
N TYR A 24 -5.75 9.87 -42.45
CA TYR A 24 -4.83 10.79 -41.78
C TYR A 24 -5.22 11.11 -40.35
N TRP A 25 -6.47 10.88 -39.89
CA TRP A 25 -6.96 11.33 -38.58
C TRP A 25 -6.03 10.98 -37.40
N GLN A 26 -5.49 9.77 -37.37
CA GLN A 26 -4.64 9.27 -36.28
C GLN A 26 -3.19 9.79 -36.33
N ARG A 27 -2.75 10.36 -37.46
CA ARG A 27 -1.34 10.75 -37.65
C ARG A 27 -1.02 11.93 -36.76
N GLY A 28 0.03 11.78 -35.95
CA GLY A 28 0.45 12.84 -35.02
C GLY A 28 -0.50 13.08 -33.85
N LEU A 29 -1.50 12.21 -33.65
CA LEU A 29 -2.38 12.24 -32.49
C LEU A 29 -1.72 11.47 -31.33
N MET A 30 -1.37 12.22 -30.29
CA MET A 30 -0.75 11.73 -29.05
C MET A 30 -1.70 12.00 -27.88
N ALA A 31 -1.81 11.03 -26.98
CA ALA A 31 -2.53 11.15 -25.72
C ALA A 31 -1.64 10.58 -24.62
N GLU A 32 -1.34 11.40 -23.62
CA GLU A 32 -0.48 11.06 -22.49
C GLU A 32 -1.24 11.34 -21.20
N LEU A 33 -1.19 10.39 -20.27
CA LEU A 33 -1.82 10.49 -18.96
C LEU A 33 -0.75 10.39 -17.89
N SER A 34 -0.71 11.37 -16.98
CA SER A 34 0.28 11.45 -15.91
C SER A 34 -0.37 11.85 -14.60
N PHE A 35 -0.16 11.05 -13.56
CA PHE A 35 -0.52 11.45 -12.20
C PHE A 35 0.44 12.56 -11.74
N ASP A 36 -0.09 13.56 -11.05
CA ASP A 36 0.70 14.66 -10.51
C ASP A 36 1.68 14.19 -9.41
N GLN A 37 1.27 13.16 -8.67
CA GLN A 37 2.05 12.56 -7.58
C GLN A 37 2.17 11.06 -7.76
N GLU A 38 3.33 10.49 -7.39
CA GLU A 38 3.56 9.04 -7.44
C GLU A 38 2.75 8.30 -6.36
N ALA A 39 2.56 8.93 -5.20
CA ALA A 39 1.85 8.34 -4.07
C ALA A 39 1.08 9.38 -3.25
N VAL A 40 -0.12 9.01 -2.79
CA VAL A 40 -1.02 9.83 -1.96
C VAL A 40 -1.61 8.95 -0.86
N SER A 41 -2.14 9.51 0.24
CA SER A 41 -2.80 8.68 1.26
C SER A 41 -4.30 8.50 0.96
N GLU A 42 -4.85 7.39 1.43
CA GLU A 42 -6.29 7.14 1.39
C GLU A 42 -7.06 8.26 2.10
N GLY A 43 -8.04 8.83 1.40
CA GLY A 43 -8.85 9.96 1.81
C GLY A 43 -8.39 11.31 1.27
N ASP A 44 -7.18 11.40 0.71
CA ASP A 44 -6.67 12.64 0.13
C ASP A 44 -7.14 12.82 -1.33
N GLU A 45 -7.02 14.05 -1.82
CA GLU A 45 -7.30 14.40 -3.22
C GLU A 45 -6.02 14.29 -4.06
N ALA A 46 -6.16 13.81 -5.30
CA ALA A 46 -5.10 13.75 -6.28
C ALA A 46 -5.57 14.29 -7.62
N SER A 47 -4.64 14.44 -8.56
CA SER A 47 -4.96 14.97 -9.89
C SER A 47 -4.26 14.18 -10.98
N LEU A 48 -5.00 13.90 -12.07
CA LEU A 48 -4.50 13.24 -13.27
C LEU A 48 -4.50 14.24 -14.40
N THR A 49 -3.30 14.54 -14.89
CA THR A 49 -3.11 15.40 -16.03
C THR A 49 -3.24 14.56 -17.30
N GLU A 50 -4.21 14.93 -18.14
CA GLU A 50 -4.41 14.38 -19.46
C GLU A 50 -3.95 15.38 -20.52
N VAL A 51 -3.01 14.95 -21.36
CA VAL A 51 -2.40 15.77 -22.39
C VAL A 51 -2.69 15.16 -23.76
N ILE A 52 -3.50 15.85 -24.55
CA ILE A 52 -3.85 15.44 -25.92
C ILE A 52 -3.22 16.43 -26.88
N THR A 53 -2.42 15.91 -27.80
CA THR A 53 -1.74 16.71 -28.82
C THR A 53 -2.16 16.24 -30.19
N ASN A 54 -2.75 17.13 -30.98
CA ASN A 54 -3.08 16.89 -32.38
C ASN A 54 -2.03 17.54 -33.28
N ARG A 55 -0.97 16.82 -33.67
CA ARG A 55 0.02 17.30 -34.66
C ARG A 55 -0.40 17.04 -36.09
N ASN A 56 -1.70 17.19 -36.38
CA ASN A 56 -2.28 16.92 -37.67
C ASN A 56 -2.88 18.19 -38.30
N PHE A 57 -2.94 18.19 -39.62
CA PHE A 57 -3.66 19.21 -40.39
C PHE A 57 -5.16 18.91 -40.49
N ILE A 58 -5.67 17.92 -39.76
CA ILE A 58 -7.09 17.60 -39.67
C ILE A 58 -7.59 17.99 -38.29
N PRO A 59 -8.65 18.81 -38.18
CA PRO A 59 -9.26 19.11 -36.90
C PRO A 59 -10.14 17.92 -36.49
N LEU A 60 -10.11 17.56 -35.23
CA LEU A 60 -10.92 16.50 -34.63
C LEU A 60 -12.04 17.17 -33.87
N HIS A 61 -13.20 17.31 -34.50
CA HIS A 61 -14.35 17.98 -33.89
C HIS A 61 -14.88 17.23 -32.67
N ILE A 62 -14.90 15.89 -32.76
CA ILE A 62 -15.33 14.99 -31.70
C ILE A 62 -14.26 13.91 -31.55
N LEU A 63 -13.44 14.05 -30.52
CA LEU A 63 -12.51 13.03 -30.05
C LEU A 63 -12.94 12.59 -28.65
N GLN A 64 -13.29 11.32 -28.49
CA GLN A 64 -13.49 10.71 -27.18
C GLN A 64 -12.21 10.00 -26.77
N VAL A 65 -11.80 10.22 -25.55
CA VAL A 65 -10.65 9.58 -24.93
C VAL A 65 -11.17 8.73 -23.79
N ASN A 66 -10.95 7.42 -23.91
CA ASN A 66 -11.41 6.44 -22.96
C ASN A 66 -10.19 5.82 -22.30
N PHE A 67 -10.15 5.81 -20.97
CA PHE A 67 -9.14 5.05 -20.24
C PHE A 67 -9.79 4.25 -19.11
N GLN A 68 -9.16 3.12 -18.80
CA GLN A 68 -9.61 2.23 -17.75
C GLN A 68 -8.71 2.37 -16.54
N THR A 69 -9.32 2.46 -15.36
CA THR A 69 -8.64 2.38 -14.08
C THR A 69 -9.34 1.38 -13.16
N ASP A 70 -8.67 0.98 -12.09
CA ASP A 70 -9.24 0.05 -11.12
C ASP A 70 -10.22 0.76 -10.19
N VAL A 71 -11.16 -0.01 -9.60
CA VAL A 71 -12.18 0.54 -8.69
C VAL A 71 -11.53 1.13 -7.44
N GLY A 72 -11.83 2.38 -7.13
CA GLY A 72 -11.39 3.06 -5.90
C GLY A 72 -10.93 4.51 -6.09
N LEU A 73 -10.68 4.92 -7.33
CA LEU A 73 -10.53 6.33 -7.70
C LEU A 73 -11.88 6.90 -8.11
N PHE A 74 -12.27 8.05 -7.53
CA PHE A 74 -13.49 8.75 -7.89
C PHE A 74 -13.16 10.09 -8.54
N PHE A 75 -13.50 10.27 -9.82
CA PHE A 75 -13.25 11.52 -10.54
C PHE A 75 -14.45 12.46 -10.39
N LYS A 76 -14.23 13.71 -9.97
CA LYS A 76 -15.30 14.66 -9.60
C LYS A 76 -16.10 15.21 -10.79
N ASP A 77 -15.45 15.38 -11.94
CA ASP A 77 -16.01 16.15 -13.07
C ASP A 77 -16.21 15.32 -14.36
N THR A 78 -16.16 13.98 -14.29
CA THR A 78 -16.26 13.10 -15.47
C THR A 78 -17.44 12.13 -15.38
N THR A 79 -17.88 11.65 -16.55
CA THR A 79 -18.92 10.61 -16.61
C THR A 79 -18.28 9.28 -16.24
N ASN A 80 -18.38 8.92 -14.96
CA ASN A 80 -17.92 7.63 -14.46
C ASN A 80 -18.89 6.53 -14.91
N ALA A 81 -18.54 5.79 -15.97
CA ALA A 81 -19.27 4.59 -16.36
C ALA A 81 -18.64 3.39 -15.65
N SER A 82 -19.15 3.06 -14.45
CA SER A 82 -18.75 1.85 -13.73
C SER A 82 -19.30 0.62 -14.45
N VAL A 83 -18.44 -0.15 -15.11
CA VAL A 83 -18.80 -1.46 -15.66
C VAL A 83 -18.02 -2.51 -14.89
N THR A 84 -18.71 -3.16 -13.96
CA THR A 84 -18.21 -4.30 -13.17
C THR A 84 -17.02 -3.94 -12.26
N ASP A 85 -15.78 -4.26 -12.66
CA ASP A 85 -14.56 -4.24 -11.82
C ASP A 85 -13.52 -3.20 -12.24
N ARG A 86 -13.86 -2.36 -13.23
CA ARG A 86 -13.02 -1.23 -13.68
C ARG A 86 -13.87 0.01 -13.91
N VAL A 87 -13.28 1.16 -13.61
CA VAL A 87 -13.89 2.45 -13.91
C VAL A 87 -13.44 2.88 -15.29
N ASN A 88 -14.40 3.00 -16.22
CA ASN A 88 -14.16 3.62 -17.51
C ASN A 88 -14.40 5.11 -17.37
N VAL A 89 -13.37 5.91 -17.63
CA VAL A 89 -13.48 7.35 -17.71
C VAL A 89 -13.53 7.72 -19.19
N ILE A 90 -14.56 8.49 -19.55
CA ILE A 90 -14.81 8.94 -20.91
C ILE A 90 -14.73 10.46 -20.91
N ASP A 91 -13.76 10.99 -21.64
CA ASP A 91 -13.59 12.43 -21.83
C ASP A 91 -13.76 12.81 -23.30
N VAL A 92 -14.48 13.90 -23.54
CA VAL A 92 -14.75 14.39 -24.89
C VAL A 92 -14.00 15.70 -25.14
N PHE A 93 -13.35 15.76 -26.29
CA PHE A 93 -12.51 16.86 -26.74
C PHE A 93 -12.85 17.30 -28.16
N SER A 94 -12.59 18.57 -28.42
CA SER A 94 -12.55 19.13 -29.77
C SER A 94 -11.16 19.72 -29.97
N LEU A 95 -10.37 19.14 -30.88
CA LEU A 95 -9.00 19.57 -31.17
C LEU A 95 -8.92 20.21 -32.55
N ARG A 96 -8.38 21.42 -32.61
CA ARG A 96 -8.05 22.12 -33.84
C ARG A 96 -6.74 21.59 -34.42
N PHE A 97 -6.39 22.15 -35.58
CA PHE A 97 -5.12 21.91 -36.25
C PHE A 97 -3.96 22.25 -35.31
N TYR A 98 -2.99 21.33 -35.18
CA TYR A 98 -1.76 21.57 -34.41
C TYR A 98 -1.99 22.01 -32.96
N GLU A 99 -3.15 21.67 -32.38
CA GLU A 99 -3.54 22.08 -31.03
C GLU A 99 -3.07 21.06 -29.98
N LYS A 100 -2.72 21.57 -28.79
CA LYS A 100 -2.44 20.79 -27.59
C LYS A 100 -3.43 21.22 -26.50
N ILE A 101 -4.18 20.26 -25.97
CA ILE A 101 -5.09 20.47 -24.85
C ILE A 101 -4.53 19.74 -23.64
N THR A 102 -4.54 20.40 -22.50
CA THR A 102 -4.18 19.82 -21.21
C THR A 102 -5.36 20.00 -20.26
N ARG A 103 -5.89 18.89 -19.74
CA ARG A 103 -6.92 18.88 -18.70
C ARG A 103 -6.35 18.28 -17.44
N ASN A 104 -6.76 18.84 -16.31
CA ASN A 104 -6.48 18.25 -15.01
C ASN A 104 -7.76 17.68 -14.44
N LEU A 105 -7.76 16.38 -14.17
CA LEU A 105 -8.89 15.64 -13.62
C LEU A 105 -8.68 15.46 -12.12
N LEU A 106 -9.48 16.15 -11.31
CA LEU A 106 -9.46 16.00 -9.85
C LEU A 106 -10.12 14.67 -9.45
N MET A 107 -9.45 13.94 -8.57
CA MET A 107 -9.93 12.66 -8.06
C MET A 107 -9.81 12.55 -6.54
N ASP A 108 -10.78 11.86 -5.94
CA ASP A 108 -10.75 11.46 -4.54
C ASP A 108 -10.19 10.04 -4.42
N CYS A 109 -9.11 9.87 -3.67
CA CYS A 109 -8.48 8.57 -3.42
C CYS A 109 -9.15 7.86 -2.23
N ARG A 110 -10.37 7.34 -2.42
CA ARG A 110 -11.19 6.81 -1.31
C ARG A 110 -10.72 5.46 -0.77
N LYS A 111 -10.08 4.63 -1.59
CA LYS A 111 -9.61 3.30 -1.20
C LYS A 111 -8.12 3.16 -1.43
N ARG A 112 -7.42 2.48 -0.53
CA ARG A 112 -6.01 2.12 -0.74
C ARG A 112 -5.87 1.23 -1.97
N GLY A 113 -4.70 1.29 -2.62
CA GLY A 113 -4.46 0.44 -3.77
C GLY A 113 -3.27 0.86 -4.61
N PHE A 114 -2.93 0.00 -5.55
CA PHE A 114 -2.05 0.31 -6.67
C PHE A 114 -2.91 0.43 -7.94
N TYR A 115 -2.98 1.66 -8.46
CA TYR A 115 -3.79 2.02 -9.62
C TYR A 115 -2.86 2.23 -10.82
N ASN A 116 -3.15 1.55 -11.92
CA ASN A 116 -2.39 1.68 -13.16
C ASN A 116 -3.31 1.93 -14.35
N ILE A 117 -2.86 2.80 -15.26
CA ILE A 117 -3.51 3.03 -16.55
C ILE A 117 -2.55 2.48 -17.60
N LEU A 118 -2.96 1.40 -18.24
CA LEU A 118 -2.14 0.65 -19.21
C LEU A 118 -2.43 1.04 -20.65
N GLN A 119 -3.63 1.53 -20.93
CA GLN A 119 -4.05 1.86 -22.29
C GLN A 119 -5.11 2.95 -22.27
N THR A 120 -5.08 3.74 -23.33
CA THR A 120 -6.09 4.73 -23.67
C THR A 120 -6.62 4.43 -25.06
N SER A 121 -7.94 4.37 -25.20
CA SER A 121 -8.63 4.20 -26.47
C SER A 121 -9.13 5.55 -26.96
N LEU A 122 -8.73 5.91 -28.17
CA LEU A 122 -9.13 7.13 -28.86
C LEU A 122 -10.24 6.80 -29.86
N VAL A 123 -11.36 7.48 -29.74
CA VAL A 123 -12.51 7.35 -30.63
C VAL A 123 -12.76 8.67 -31.32
N ALA A 124 -12.45 8.75 -32.61
CA ALA A 124 -12.70 9.94 -33.41
C ALA A 124 -13.96 9.74 -34.27
N SER A 125 -14.81 10.77 -34.30
CA SER A 125 -15.95 10.83 -35.21
C SER A 125 -15.94 12.17 -35.96
N ASP A 126 -16.42 12.12 -37.19
CA ASP A 126 -16.55 13.28 -38.05
C ASP A 126 -17.98 13.87 -37.95
N LEU A 127 -18.13 15.16 -38.26
CA LEU A 127 -19.43 15.84 -38.23
C LEU A 127 -20.37 15.37 -39.36
N PHE A 128 -19.81 14.94 -40.48
CA PHE A 128 -20.56 14.66 -41.71
C PHE A 128 -20.66 13.16 -42.04
N SER A 129 -19.83 12.33 -41.42
CA SER A 129 -19.82 10.89 -41.62
C SER A 129 -20.19 10.17 -40.31
N PRO A 130 -21.08 9.16 -40.35
CA PRO A 130 -21.36 8.30 -39.20
C PRO A 130 -20.22 7.31 -38.89
N ASP A 131 -19.13 7.35 -39.65
CA ASP A 131 -17.97 6.48 -39.43
C ASP A 131 -17.31 6.80 -38.08
N ILE A 132 -17.07 5.75 -37.29
CA ILE A 132 -16.35 5.83 -36.02
C ILE A 132 -14.97 5.21 -36.22
N HIS A 133 -13.94 5.93 -35.79
CA HIS A 133 -12.57 5.46 -35.88
C HIS A 133 -11.98 5.21 -34.50
N TYR A 134 -11.28 4.08 -34.35
CA TYR A 134 -10.67 3.64 -33.11
C TYR A 134 -9.15 3.60 -33.25
N ALA A 135 -8.44 4.07 -32.22
CA ALA A 135 -7.00 3.89 -32.12
C ALA A 135 -6.59 3.77 -30.65
N ASP A 136 -5.76 2.78 -30.36
CA ASP A 136 -5.24 2.59 -29.01
C ASP A 136 -3.87 3.24 -28.82
N ARG A 137 -3.61 3.71 -27.61
CA ARG A 137 -2.32 4.23 -27.15
C ARG A 137 -1.94 3.52 -25.87
N LYS A 138 -0.75 2.90 -25.88
CA LYS A 138 -0.19 2.29 -24.67
C LYS A 138 0.16 3.38 -23.67
N GLN A 139 -0.19 3.16 -22.42
CA GLN A 139 0.18 3.99 -21.28
C GLN A 139 1.01 3.16 -20.31
N SER A 140 1.82 3.85 -19.51
CA SER A 140 2.60 3.24 -18.43
C SER A 140 2.63 4.19 -17.25
N THR A 141 1.45 4.58 -16.78
CA THR A 141 1.30 5.48 -15.64
C THR A 141 0.65 4.75 -14.47
N SER A 142 1.15 5.00 -13.28
CA SER A 142 0.71 4.32 -12.07
C SER A 142 0.84 5.20 -10.85
N MET A 143 0.00 4.95 -9.87
CA MET A 143 -0.05 5.69 -8.62
C MET A 143 -0.33 4.75 -7.45
N TYR A 144 0.28 5.06 -6.30
CA TYR A 144 0.00 4.38 -5.05
C TYR A 144 -0.94 5.20 -4.18
N VAL A 145 -1.96 4.55 -3.61
CA VAL A 145 -2.77 5.11 -2.54
C VAL A 145 -2.46 4.36 -1.27
N TYR A 146 -1.74 5.01 -0.35
CA TYR A 146 -1.28 4.44 0.91
C TYR A 146 -2.44 4.28 1.91
N PRO A 147 -2.55 3.15 2.64
CA PRO A 147 -3.63 2.91 3.61
C PRO A 147 -3.74 4.01 4.65
N ARG A 148 -4.88 4.59 4.97
CA ARG A 148 -4.94 5.73 5.91
C ARG A 148 -4.32 5.39 7.28
N LEU A 149 -3.72 6.39 7.94
CA LEU A 149 -3.25 6.24 9.32
C LEU A 149 -4.43 6.16 10.28
N MET A 150 -4.35 5.21 11.21
CA MET A 150 -5.34 5.08 12.28
C MET A 150 -5.19 6.21 13.30
N PRO A 151 -6.30 6.68 13.90
CA PRO A 151 -6.28 7.58 15.05
C PRO A 151 -5.34 7.09 16.16
N THR A 152 -4.59 8.02 16.73
CA THR A 152 -3.49 7.74 17.67
C THR A 152 -3.99 7.08 18.96
N ASP A 153 -5.18 7.46 19.43
CA ASP A 153 -5.87 6.92 20.61
C ASP A 153 -6.11 5.40 20.52
N LYS A 154 -6.37 4.87 19.32
CA LYS A 154 -6.56 3.43 19.12
C LYS A 154 -5.26 2.63 19.10
N ILE A 155 -4.15 3.27 18.72
CA ILE A 155 -2.87 2.60 18.46
C ILE A 155 -1.85 2.80 19.59
N ASP A 156 -2.01 3.82 20.43
CA ASP A 156 -1.05 4.11 21.51
C ASP A 156 -0.88 2.96 22.49
N VAL A 157 -1.97 2.34 22.94
CA VAL A 157 -1.92 1.20 23.87
C VAL A 157 -1.14 0.01 23.28
N PRO A 158 -1.50 -0.55 22.11
CA PRO A 158 -0.73 -1.64 21.53
C PRO A 158 0.72 -1.25 21.22
N PHE A 159 0.94 -0.01 20.78
CA PHE A 159 2.29 0.50 20.50
C PHE A 159 3.16 0.55 21.76
N GLN A 160 2.65 1.09 22.87
CA GLN A 160 3.37 1.13 24.15
C GLN A 160 3.67 -0.27 24.67
N GLN A 161 2.72 -1.19 24.54
CA GLN A 161 2.93 -2.58 24.94
C GLN A 161 4.07 -3.24 24.15
N LEU A 162 4.05 -3.11 22.82
CA LEU A 162 5.11 -3.62 21.95
C LEU A 162 6.45 -2.95 22.24
N MET A 163 6.47 -1.64 22.46
CA MET A 163 7.67 -0.90 22.86
C MET A 163 8.24 -1.42 24.19
N GLY A 164 7.38 -1.74 25.16
CA GLY A 164 7.80 -2.36 26.43
C GLY A 164 8.46 -3.72 26.22
N GLU A 165 7.92 -4.56 25.33
CA GLU A 165 8.53 -5.86 24.98
C GLU A 165 9.87 -5.70 24.25
N VAL A 166 9.98 -4.73 23.33
CA VAL A 166 11.25 -4.37 22.66
C VAL A 166 12.30 -3.95 23.69
N GLN A 167 11.94 -3.10 24.65
CA GLN A 167 12.85 -2.68 25.72
C GLN A 167 13.24 -3.84 26.64
N SER A 168 12.28 -4.68 27.04
CA SER A 168 12.57 -5.85 27.88
C SER A 168 13.56 -6.79 27.22
N ARG A 169 13.44 -7.04 25.91
CA ARG A 169 14.38 -7.92 25.18
C ARG A 169 15.76 -7.31 25.01
N ARG A 170 15.84 -5.98 24.87
CA ARG A 170 17.11 -5.26 24.82
C ARG A 170 17.95 -5.49 26.07
N PHE A 171 17.33 -5.54 27.25
CA PHE A 171 18.02 -5.78 28.53
C PHE A 171 18.36 -7.26 28.77
N LEU A 172 17.65 -8.22 28.17
CA LEU A 172 17.91 -9.65 28.37
C LEU A 172 19.16 -10.17 27.64
N TYR A 173 19.59 -9.48 26.59
CA TYR A 173 20.72 -9.88 25.74
C TYR A 173 21.70 -8.71 25.61
N GLU A 174 22.29 -8.31 26.73
CA GLU A 174 23.46 -7.43 26.76
C GLU A 174 24.69 -8.19 26.28
N ASP A 175 25.50 -7.57 25.43
CA ASP A 175 26.68 -8.24 24.87
C ASP A 175 27.87 -8.09 25.80
N ASN A 176 28.06 -9.10 26.67
CA ASN A 176 29.16 -9.18 27.62
C ASN A 176 30.57 -9.04 27.00
N PHE A 177 30.72 -9.10 25.67
CA PHE A 177 32.01 -8.96 25.00
C PHE A 177 32.36 -7.52 24.59
N THR A 178 31.37 -6.63 24.50
CA THR A 178 31.62 -5.24 24.07
C THR A 178 31.61 -4.31 25.28
N PHE A 179 32.79 -3.96 25.81
CA PHE A 179 32.92 -3.02 26.93
C PHE A 179 32.62 -1.58 26.48
N ARG A 180 31.55 -0.98 27.02
CA ARG A 180 31.12 0.39 26.73
C ARG A 180 31.69 1.42 27.71
N GLY A 181 31.89 1.04 28.98
CA GLY A 181 32.42 1.95 30.00
C GLY A 181 32.25 1.42 31.42
N ILE A 182 32.55 2.28 32.40
CA ILE A 182 32.42 1.96 33.83
C ILE A 182 31.57 3.04 34.49
N ARG A 183 30.59 2.64 35.29
CA ARG A 183 29.77 3.54 36.11
C ARG A 183 29.72 3.12 37.58
N ASP A 184 29.17 3.97 38.41
CA ASP A 184 28.87 3.65 39.81
C ASP A 184 27.79 2.56 39.92
N TYR A 185 27.99 1.66 40.89
CA TYR A 185 27.06 0.60 41.22
C TYR A 185 25.75 1.19 41.77
N ALA A 186 24.63 0.77 41.19
CA ALA A 186 23.30 1.04 41.70
C ALA A 186 22.74 -0.24 42.37
N PRO A 187 21.85 -0.11 43.37
CA PRO A 187 21.25 -1.27 44.03
C PRO A 187 20.45 -2.22 43.12
N THR A 188 20.13 -1.78 41.90
CA THR A 188 19.43 -2.57 40.87
C THR A 188 20.37 -3.43 40.02
N ASP A 189 21.69 -3.27 40.18
CA ASP A 189 22.69 -3.91 39.33
C ASP A 189 23.06 -5.31 39.83
N GLN A 190 23.31 -6.23 38.90
CA GLN A 190 23.71 -7.59 39.24
C GLN A 190 25.14 -7.62 39.77
N MET A 191 25.37 -8.50 40.75
CA MET A 191 26.68 -8.69 41.38
C MET A 191 27.74 -9.20 40.39
N SER A 192 27.32 -9.89 39.32
CA SER A 192 28.17 -10.40 38.23
C SER A 192 28.85 -9.29 37.44
N ASP A 193 28.26 -8.10 37.41
CA ASP A 193 28.67 -7.01 36.53
C ASP A 193 29.68 -6.08 37.22
N ILE A 194 30.01 -6.35 38.49
CA ILE A 194 30.95 -5.56 39.28
C ILE A 194 32.35 -5.68 38.69
N ASN A 195 32.93 -4.54 38.33
CA ASN A 195 34.33 -4.46 37.96
C ASN A 195 35.18 -4.33 39.23
N TRP A 196 35.63 -5.47 39.75
CA TRP A 196 36.47 -5.52 40.94
C TRP A 196 37.78 -4.73 40.81
N LYS A 197 38.36 -4.66 39.60
CA LYS A 197 39.60 -3.93 39.35
C LYS A 197 39.42 -2.42 39.40
N ALA A 198 38.30 -1.90 38.88
CA ALA A 198 37.96 -0.48 38.95
C ALA A 198 37.50 -0.08 40.37
N SER A 199 36.76 -0.98 41.03
CA SER A 199 36.28 -0.77 42.41
C SER A 199 37.46 -0.69 43.39
N ALA A 200 38.46 -1.57 43.25
CA ALA A 200 39.66 -1.54 44.08
C ALA A 200 40.50 -0.26 43.92
N LYS A 201 40.47 0.38 42.75
CA LYS A 201 41.21 1.63 42.49
C LYS A 201 40.50 2.88 42.99
N THR A 202 39.17 2.89 42.95
CA THR A 202 38.36 4.08 43.28
C THR A 202 37.79 4.05 44.69
N GLY A 203 37.81 2.89 45.36
CA GLY A 203 37.26 2.72 46.71
C GLY A 203 35.72 2.67 46.76
N ALA A 204 35.05 2.80 45.61
CA ALA A 204 33.60 2.68 45.46
C ALA A 204 33.26 1.52 44.53
N MET A 205 32.10 0.88 44.72
CA MET A 205 31.66 -0.20 43.84
C MET A 205 31.36 0.34 42.44
N LYS A 206 32.00 -0.25 41.43
CA LYS A 206 31.87 0.12 40.02
C LYS A 206 31.40 -1.07 39.20
N VAL A 207 30.59 -0.82 38.18
CA VAL A 207 29.99 -1.83 37.30
C VAL A 207 30.47 -1.63 35.86
N ASN A 208 30.74 -2.73 35.16
CA ASN A 208 31.00 -2.73 33.72
C ASN A 208 29.71 -2.47 32.96
N LEU A 209 29.71 -1.45 32.11
CA LEU A 209 28.67 -1.28 31.09
C LEU A 209 29.13 -2.02 29.84
N HIS A 210 28.26 -2.91 29.35
CA HIS A 210 28.43 -3.55 28.07
C HIS A 210 27.60 -2.83 27.00
N ASP A 211 28.01 -2.94 25.74
CA ASP A 211 27.27 -2.39 24.59
C ASP A 211 26.25 -3.42 24.07
N TYR A 212 25.35 -3.00 23.18
CA TYR A 212 24.34 -3.88 22.58
C TYR A 212 24.76 -4.23 21.14
N THR A 213 25.20 -5.46 20.84
CA THR A 213 25.57 -5.84 19.44
C THR A 213 24.38 -6.09 18.53
N SER A 214 23.17 -6.24 19.07
CA SER A 214 21.95 -6.39 18.28
C SER A 214 20.91 -5.39 18.75
N SER A 215 20.35 -4.63 17.81
CA SER A 215 19.19 -3.78 18.09
C SER A 215 17.93 -4.65 18.00
N PRO A 216 17.00 -4.52 18.95
CA PRO A 216 15.74 -5.25 18.86
C PRO A 216 14.97 -4.77 17.62
N GLU A 217 14.39 -5.71 16.90
CA GLU A 217 13.57 -5.44 15.72
C GLU A 217 12.15 -5.95 15.94
N ILE A 218 11.21 -5.37 15.21
CA ILE A 218 9.81 -5.80 15.24
C ILE A 218 9.39 -6.38 13.89
N VAL A 219 8.80 -7.58 13.95
CA VAL A 219 8.19 -8.23 12.78
C VAL A 219 6.68 -8.06 12.87
N LEU A 220 6.12 -7.32 11.92
CA LEU A 220 4.66 -7.21 11.78
C LEU A 220 4.18 -8.35 10.87
N VAL A 221 3.44 -9.28 11.46
CA VAL A 221 2.80 -10.39 10.74
C VAL A 221 1.36 -9.99 10.46
N LEU A 222 1.08 -9.59 9.23
CA LEU A 222 -0.23 -9.16 8.77
C LEU A 222 -0.96 -10.33 8.09
N ASN A 223 -2.06 -10.75 8.69
CA ASN A 223 -2.98 -11.70 8.08
C ASN A 223 -4.10 -10.96 7.33
N VAL A 224 -4.32 -11.35 6.08
CA VAL A 224 -5.43 -10.87 5.25
C VAL A 224 -6.41 -11.99 4.89
N GLU A 225 -6.33 -13.13 5.58
CA GLU A 225 -7.31 -14.21 5.42
C GLU A 225 -8.69 -13.78 5.94
N GLU A 226 -9.71 -14.09 5.15
CA GLU A 226 -11.11 -13.85 5.48
C GLU A 226 -11.55 -14.70 6.69
N PRO A 227 -12.12 -14.08 7.76
CA PRO A 227 -12.48 -14.82 8.97
C PRO A 227 -13.65 -15.80 8.76
N GLY A 228 -14.51 -15.58 7.75
CA GLY A 228 -15.72 -16.37 7.51
C GLY A 228 -16.42 -15.99 6.20
N ILE A 229 -17.65 -16.47 5.98
CA ILE A 229 -18.42 -16.23 4.73
C ILE A 229 -19.11 -14.86 4.74
N LEU A 230 -19.51 -14.38 5.92
CA LEU A 230 -20.19 -13.09 6.13
C LEU A 230 -19.26 -12.19 6.95
N PHE A 231 -18.25 -11.62 6.30
CA PHE A 231 -17.31 -10.72 6.95
C PHE A 231 -17.25 -9.38 6.21
N GLU A 232 -16.89 -8.33 6.94
CA GLU A 232 -16.68 -7.00 6.39
C GLU A 232 -15.24 -6.88 5.93
N ILE A 233 -15.03 -6.64 4.63
CA ILE A 233 -13.69 -6.40 4.05
C ILE A 233 -12.97 -5.25 4.77
N GLU A 234 -13.73 -4.27 5.28
CA GLU A 234 -13.19 -3.15 6.07
C GLU A 234 -12.40 -3.59 7.32
N LEU A 235 -12.67 -4.77 7.90
CA LEU A 235 -11.87 -5.29 9.01
C LEU A 235 -10.44 -5.68 8.57
N ILE A 236 -10.31 -6.22 7.36
CA ILE A 236 -9.01 -6.54 6.78
C ILE A 236 -8.30 -5.25 6.37
N GLU A 237 -9.04 -4.28 5.84
CA GLU A 237 -8.51 -2.93 5.58
C GLU A 237 -7.99 -2.28 6.88
N ASP A 238 -8.70 -2.41 7.98
CA ASP A 238 -8.25 -1.94 9.29
C ASP A 238 -6.97 -2.65 9.76
N CYS A 239 -6.83 -3.97 9.56
CA CYS A 239 -5.55 -4.65 9.81
C CYS A 239 -4.40 -3.98 9.05
N ILE A 240 -4.63 -3.61 7.78
CA ILE A 240 -3.62 -2.98 6.93
C ILE A 240 -3.32 -1.55 7.40
N ARG A 241 -4.34 -0.77 7.77
CA ARG A 241 -4.21 0.58 8.34
C ARG A 241 -3.47 0.57 9.68
N ILE A 242 -3.79 -0.39 10.57
CA ILE A 242 -3.07 -0.65 11.83
C ILE A 242 -1.59 -0.95 11.54
N THR A 243 -1.33 -1.84 10.58
CA THR A 243 0.04 -2.23 10.17
C THR A 243 0.85 -1.01 9.70
N ARG A 244 0.30 -0.17 8.81
CA ARG A 244 0.97 1.08 8.38
C ARG A 244 1.27 1.98 9.58
N THR A 245 0.29 2.16 10.46
CA THR A 245 0.40 3.08 11.59
C THR A 245 1.46 2.64 12.59
N LEU A 246 1.50 1.34 12.92
CA LEU A 246 2.54 0.78 13.78
C LEU A 246 3.93 0.90 13.13
N ALA A 247 4.05 0.50 11.86
CA ALA A 247 5.32 0.60 11.14
C ALA A 247 5.87 2.02 11.15
N LEU A 248 5.03 3.01 10.85
CA LEU A 248 5.43 4.42 10.90
C LEU A 248 5.95 4.83 12.28
N LYS A 249 5.24 4.49 13.37
CA LYS A 249 5.64 4.85 14.74
C LYS A 249 6.94 4.17 15.16
N PHE A 250 7.15 2.90 14.80
CA PHE A 250 8.40 2.19 15.09
C PHE A 250 9.58 2.75 14.30
N ILE A 251 9.40 2.98 13.00
CA ILE A 251 10.42 3.60 12.13
C ILE A 251 10.81 4.99 12.66
N GLN A 252 9.84 5.82 13.04
CA GLN A 252 10.08 7.13 13.66
C GLN A 252 10.80 7.03 15.02
N SER A 253 10.60 5.93 15.74
CA SER A 253 11.29 5.64 17.01
C SER A 253 12.67 5.00 16.80
N GLY A 254 13.13 4.84 15.55
CA GLY A 254 14.42 4.24 15.22
C GLY A 254 14.48 2.72 15.36
N ILE A 255 13.33 2.05 15.54
CA ILE A 255 13.25 0.60 15.66
C ILE A 255 13.06 0.00 14.25
N PRO A 256 13.93 -0.92 13.81
CA PRO A 256 13.76 -1.63 12.54
C PRO A 256 12.47 -2.45 12.51
N VAL A 257 11.74 -2.34 11.41
CA VAL A 257 10.46 -3.04 11.17
C VAL A 257 10.58 -3.92 9.94
N SER A 258 10.09 -5.15 10.03
CA SER A 258 9.87 -6.05 8.89
C SER A 258 8.38 -6.36 8.72
N LEU A 259 7.98 -6.77 7.51
CA LEU A 259 6.61 -7.15 7.18
C LEU A 259 6.58 -8.58 6.67
N LEU A 260 5.67 -9.36 7.22
CA LEU A 260 5.29 -10.67 6.69
C LEU A 260 3.78 -10.66 6.48
N THR A 261 3.34 -10.98 5.27
CA THR A 261 1.91 -11.11 5.01
C THR A 261 1.62 -12.27 4.07
N ASN A 262 0.50 -12.93 4.31
CA ASN A 262 -0.07 -13.91 3.40
C ASN A 262 -0.87 -13.27 2.24
N GLY A 263 -0.93 -11.94 2.20
CA GLY A 263 -1.45 -11.19 1.06
C GLY A 263 -0.53 -11.26 -0.14
N LYS A 264 -1.11 -11.41 -1.33
CA LYS A 264 -0.36 -11.44 -2.59
C LYS A 264 -0.20 -10.04 -3.16
N ASP A 265 0.98 -9.76 -3.70
CA ASP A 265 1.22 -8.54 -4.48
C ASP A 265 0.39 -8.59 -5.77
N LYS A 266 -0.31 -7.50 -6.06
CA LYS A 266 -1.06 -7.33 -7.31
C LYS A 266 -0.20 -7.49 -8.55
N VAL A 267 1.05 -7.02 -8.51
CA VAL A 267 2.01 -7.00 -9.63
C VAL A 267 2.72 -8.33 -9.80
N THR A 268 3.33 -8.89 -8.74
CA THR A 268 4.11 -10.14 -8.86
C THR A 268 3.26 -11.39 -8.66
N GLY A 269 2.16 -11.30 -7.92
CA GLY A 269 1.33 -12.45 -7.54
C GLY A 269 1.89 -13.28 -6.39
N GLU A 270 3.05 -12.91 -5.85
CA GLU A 270 3.72 -13.61 -4.76
C GLU A 270 3.34 -13.01 -3.39
N MET A 271 3.57 -13.78 -2.32
CA MET A 271 3.41 -13.27 -0.96
C MET A 271 4.43 -12.18 -0.67
N ILE A 272 3.99 -11.13 0.03
CA ILE A 272 4.84 -9.99 0.33
C ILE A 272 5.65 -10.26 1.60
N ARG A 273 6.98 -10.19 1.47
CA ARG A 273 7.93 -10.16 2.58
C ARG A 273 8.80 -8.92 2.42
N LEU A 274 8.93 -8.12 3.48
CA LEU A 274 9.87 -7.01 3.54
C LEU A 274 10.85 -7.26 4.68
N GLU A 275 12.13 -7.12 4.37
CA GLU A 275 13.20 -7.20 5.34
C GLU A 275 13.19 -6.03 6.33
N SER A 276 13.95 -6.19 7.39
CA SER A 276 14.06 -5.21 8.46
C SER A 276 14.66 -3.88 7.99
N GLY A 277 14.06 -2.77 8.39
CA GLY A 277 14.55 -1.43 8.09
C GLY A 277 13.90 -0.33 8.93
N SER A 278 14.57 0.81 9.05
CA SER A 278 14.11 1.98 9.82
C SER A 278 14.30 3.31 9.09
N SER A 279 14.63 3.28 7.79
CA SER A 279 14.81 4.50 6.99
C SER A 279 13.49 5.05 6.45
N MET A 280 13.49 6.31 6.02
CA MET A 280 12.33 6.89 5.34
C MET A 280 12.04 6.22 3.99
N ASP A 281 13.08 5.77 3.29
CA ASP A 281 12.93 4.96 2.08
C ASP A 281 12.29 3.60 2.38
N HIS A 282 12.65 3.00 3.52
CA HIS A 282 12.00 1.78 4.00
C HIS A 282 10.52 1.99 4.27
N ASN A 283 10.15 3.08 4.95
CA ASN A 283 8.75 3.45 5.16
C ASN A 283 7.99 3.60 3.83
N ARG A 284 8.61 4.21 2.81
CA ARG A 284 8.02 4.32 1.46
C ARG A 284 7.79 2.96 0.83
N ASN A 285 8.77 2.04 0.91
CA ASN A 285 8.64 0.68 0.41
C ASN A 285 7.57 -0.11 1.18
N PHE A 286 7.50 0.07 2.49
CA PHE A 286 6.50 -0.52 3.37
C PHE A 286 5.08 -0.08 2.96
N CYS A 287 4.87 1.23 2.77
CA CYS A 287 3.60 1.76 2.30
C CYS A 287 3.23 1.24 0.90
N ARG A 288 4.20 1.17 -0.03
CA ARG A 288 3.98 0.61 -1.38
C ARG A 288 3.56 -0.86 -1.31
N ALA A 289 4.22 -1.66 -0.48
CA ALA A 289 3.89 -3.06 -0.29
C ALA A 289 2.46 -3.25 0.23
N LEU A 290 2.07 -2.50 1.27
CA LEU A 290 0.69 -2.53 1.80
C LEU A 290 -0.35 -2.08 0.77
N SER A 291 -0.01 -1.12 -0.11
CA SER A 291 -0.92 -0.63 -1.15
C SER A 291 -1.09 -1.62 -2.30
N ARG A 292 -0.13 -2.52 -2.50
CA ARG A 292 -0.16 -3.54 -3.54
C ARG A 292 -0.84 -4.84 -3.10
N ILE A 293 -1.19 -4.99 -1.82
CA ILE A 293 -1.92 -6.16 -1.33
C ILE A 293 -3.28 -6.22 -2.03
N ASP A 294 -3.49 -7.30 -2.77
CA ASP A 294 -4.73 -7.59 -3.48
C ASP A 294 -5.59 -8.55 -2.66
N LEU A 295 -6.75 -8.06 -2.19
CA LEU A 295 -7.70 -8.86 -1.40
C LEU A 295 -8.62 -9.72 -2.26
N THR A 296 -8.62 -9.56 -3.59
CA THR A 296 -9.45 -10.36 -4.49
C THR A 296 -8.81 -11.71 -4.83
N LYS A 297 -7.51 -11.85 -4.60
CA LYS A 297 -6.75 -13.08 -4.85
C LYS A 297 -6.78 -13.98 -3.62
N GLU A 298 -6.76 -15.29 -3.85
CA GLU A 298 -6.61 -16.27 -2.76
C GLU A 298 -5.34 -16.01 -1.95
N THR A 299 -5.48 -15.96 -0.62
CA THR A 299 -4.39 -15.72 0.31
C THR A 299 -3.44 -16.91 0.37
N GLY A 300 -2.17 -16.66 0.69
CA GLY A 300 -1.22 -17.71 1.02
C GLY A 300 -1.49 -18.35 2.38
N ASP A 301 -0.78 -19.44 2.66
CA ASP A 301 -0.80 -20.09 3.97
C ASP A 301 0.08 -19.32 4.96
N ILE A 302 -0.55 -18.77 5.99
CA ILE A 302 0.14 -18.03 7.05
C ILE A 302 0.97 -18.92 7.96
N GLU A 303 0.57 -20.19 8.17
CA GLU A 303 1.32 -21.14 8.99
C GLU A 303 2.66 -21.45 8.32
N ALA A 304 2.63 -21.80 7.03
CA ALA A 304 3.84 -22.01 6.24
C ALA A 304 4.73 -20.77 6.18
N LEU A 305 4.14 -19.58 6.02
CA LEU A 305 4.87 -18.31 6.01
C LEU A 305 5.64 -18.06 7.31
N VAL A 306 4.99 -18.30 8.45
CA VAL A 306 5.60 -18.14 9.77
C VAL A 306 6.68 -19.20 10.00
N ARG A 307 6.44 -20.44 9.59
CA ARG A 307 7.43 -21.52 9.73
C ARG A 307 8.70 -21.25 8.92
N ASP A 308 8.55 -20.83 7.67
CA ASP A 308 9.69 -20.44 6.81
C ASP A 308 10.53 -19.34 7.46
N GLU A 309 9.84 -18.35 8.04
CA GLU A 309 10.48 -17.24 8.72
C GLU A 309 11.28 -17.69 9.95
N LEU A 310 10.70 -18.55 10.78
CA LEU A 310 11.36 -19.10 11.97
C LEU A 310 12.58 -19.94 11.59
N HIS A 311 12.53 -20.70 10.49
CA HIS A 311 13.67 -21.45 9.96
C HIS A 311 14.75 -20.57 9.31
N GLY A 312 14.39 -19.37 8.84
CA GLY A 312 15.29 -18.43 8.19
C GLY A 312 16.39 -17.84 9.09
N GLY A 313 16.35 -18.11 10.40
CA GLY A 313 17.43 -17.76 11.32
C GLY A 313 17.56 -16.26 11.58
N ARG A 314 16.45 -15.58 11.90
CA ARG A 314 16.46 -14.17 12.33
C ARG A 314 17.11 -13.96 13.70
N ASN A 315 17.41 -12.70 14.00
CA ASN A 315 18.09 -12.27 15.22
C ASN A 315 17.41 -12.81 16.49
N ALA A 316 18.18 -12.96 17.58
CA ALA A 316 17.64 -13.40 18.87
C ALA A 316 16.62 -12.37 19.42
N GLN A 317 16.81 -11.08 19.14
CA GLN A 317 16.05 -9.96 19.70
C GLN A 317 14.85 -9.51 18.83
N VAL A 318 14.04 -10.46 18.35
CA VAL A 318 12.88 -10.16 17.50
C VAL A 318 11.58 -10.16 18.29
N VAL A 319 10.83 -9.07 18.25
CA VAL A 319 9.45 -9.02 18.77
C VAL A 319 8.47 -9.25 17.62
N TYR A 320 7.58 -10.22 17.77
CA TYR A 320 6.51 -10.46 16.80
C TYR A 320 5.21 -9.77 17.21
N CYS A 321 4.56 -9.15 16.24
CA CYS A 321 3.21 -8.62 16.37
C CYS A 321 2.32 -9.24 15.28
N LEU A 322 1.32 -10.03 15.69
CA LEU A 322 0.34 -10.60 14.78
C LEU A 322 -0.85 -9.64 14.64
N ILE A 323 -1.21 -9.29 13.41
CA ILE A 323 -2.34 -8.42 13.11
C ILE A 323 -3.30 -9.24 12.26
N SER A 324 -4.39 -9.68 12.86
CA SER A 324 -5.35 -10.58 12.22
C SER A 324 -6.74 -10.43 12.79
N THR A 325 -7.75 -10.35 11.91
CA THR A 325 -9.16 -10.49 12.28
C THR A 325 -9.61 -11.96 12.26
N SER A 326 -9.02 -12.79 11.39
CA SER A 326 -9.27 -14.24 11.34
C SER A 326 -8.65 -14.93 12.55
N ARG A 327 -9.43 -15.84 13.13
CA ARG A 327 -9.07 -16.72 14.26
C ARG A 327 -9.20 -18.19 13.87
N ARG A 328 -9.07 -18.51 12.59
CA ARG A 328 -9.06 -19.89 12.09
C ARG A 328 -7.85 -20.64 12.63
N ASP A 329 -7.93 -21.97 12.57
CA ASP A 329 -6.92 -22.87 13.13
C ASP A 329 -5.50 -22.57 12.62
N GLY A 330 -5.34 -22.21 11.34
CA GLY A 330 -4.03 -21.86 10.77
C GLY A 330 -3.39 -20.64 11.45
N VAL A 331 -4.16 -19.58 11.69
CA VAL A 331 -3.67 -18.38 12.38
C VAL A 331 -3.35 -18.68 13.85
N VAL A 332 -4.19 -19.47 14.52
CA VAL A 332 -3.97 -19.85 15.93
C VAL A 332 -2.73 -20.72 16.06
N LYS A 333 -2.52 -21.67 15.14
CA LYS A 333 -1.29 -22.49 15.10
C LYS A 333 -0.05 -21.63 14.84
N ALA A 334 -0.09 -20.76 13.83
CA ALA A 334 1.00 -19.84 13.54
C ALA A 334 1.34 -18.95 14.76
N SER A 335 0.31 -18.49 15.49
CA SER A 335 0.51 -17.70 16.72
C SER A 335 1.21 -18.50 17.83
N ARG A 336 0.89 -19.80 17.97
CA ARG A 336 1.52 -20.69 18.94
C ARG A 336 2.97 -21.00 18.57
N GLU A 337 3.26 -21.24 17.29
CA GLU A 337 4.64 -21.45 16.81
C GLU A 337 5.53 -20.24 17.10
N LEU A 338 5.02 -19.01 16.87
CA LEU A 338 5.72 -17.78 17.24
C LEU A 338 5.97 -17.67 18.76
N CYS A 339 4.99 -18.08 19.57
CA CYS A 339 5.11 -18.10 21.03
C CYS A 339 6.09 -19.17 21.54
N ASP A 340 6.18 -20.32 20.88
CA ASP A 340 7.06 -21.41 21.28
C ASP A 340 8.54 -21.04 21.10
N GLU A 341 8.88 -20.35 20.01
CA GLU A 341 10.25 -19.92 19.72
C GLU A 341 10.68 -18.66 20.50
N LYS A 342 9.78 -17.68 20.66
CA LYS A 342 10.14 -16.34 21.17
C LYS A 342 9.39 -15.93 22.43
N GLY A 343 8.58 -16.80 23.03
CA GLY A 343 8.00 -16.68 24.37
C GLY A 343 6.75 -15.80 24.50
N LYS A 344 6.72 -14.62 23.88
CA LYS A 344 5.58 -13.68 23.94
C LYS A 344 5.22 -13.14 22.58
N LEU A 345 3.91 -13.03 22.33
CA LEU A 345 3.32 -12.48 21.11
C LEU A 345 2.26 -11.44 21.46
N VAL A 346 2.26 -10.32 20.77
CA VAL A 346 1.13 -9.38 20.80
C VAL A 346 0.26 -9.66 19.57
N TRP A 347 -1.02 -9.95 19.78
CA TRP A 347 -1.99 -10.12 18.72
C TRP A 347 -2.99 -8.96 18.74
N ILE A 348 -2.95 -8.13 17.71
CA ILE A 348 -3.92 -7.05 17.49
C ILE A 348 -5.04 -7.55 16.58
N CYS A 349 -6.28 -7.49 17.08
CA CYS A 349 -7.46 -7.98 16.38
C CYS A 349 -8.49 -6.86 16.24
N PRO A 350 -8.72 -6.34 15.02
CA PRO A 350 -9.86 -5.46 14.76
C PRO A 350 -11.15 -6.29 14.74
N LEU A 351 -12.16 -5.80 15.46
CA LEU A 351 -13.44 -6.48 15.69
C LEU A 351 -14.61 -5.49 15.54
N THR A 352 -15.73 -5.97 15.02
CA THR A 352 -17.02 -5.27 15.12
C THR A 352 -17.72 -5.61 16.44
N LYS A 353 -18.72 -4.80 16.84
CA LYS A 353 -19.49 -4.99 18.09
C LYS A 353 -20.23 -6.33 18.17
N SER A 354 -20.51 -6.95 17.02
CA SER A 354 -21.25 -8.21 16.90
C SER A 354 -20.36 -9.45 16.94
N MET A 355 -19.04 -9.31 16.82
CA MET A 355 -18.11 -10.43 16.82
C MET A 355 -17.78 -10.91 18.25
N ASP A 356 -17.56 -12.22 18.38
CA ASP A 356 -17.09 -12.81 19.63
C ASP A 356 -15.75 -12.19 20.05
N MET A 357 -15.65 -11.76 21.29
CA MET A 357 -14.45 -11.13 21.87
C MET A 357 -13.52 -12.14 22.56
N ARG A 358 -13.76 -13.45 22.46
CA ARG A 358 -12.87 -14.47 23.03
C ARG A 358 -11.46 -14.36 22.46
N ALA A 359 -10.50 -14.29 23.38
CA ALA A 359 -9.08 -14.39 23.08
C ALA A 359 -8.70 -15.87 22.86
N PRO A 360 -7.60 -16.15 22.16
CA PRO A 360 -7.07 -17.51 22.05
C PRO A 360 -6.70 -18.08 23.43
N ASP A 361 -6.83 -19.39 23.60
CA ASP A 361 -6.50 -20.12 24.83
C ASP A 361 -4.97 -20.31 24.99
N ASP A 362 -4.21 -19.23 25.05
CA ASP A 362 -2.77 -19.23 25.39
C ASP A 362 -2.40 -17.95 26.16
N SER A 363 -1.92 -18.10 27.40
CA SER A 363 -1.56 -16.98 28.28
C SER A 363 -0.35 -16.18 27.79
N ARG A 364 0.42 -16.70 26.83
CA ARG A 364 1.59 -16.02 26.24
C ARG A 364 1.18 -15.00 25.16
N ILE A 365 -0.06 -15.07 24.69
CA ILE A 365 -0.60 -14.18 23.67
C ILE A 365 -1.27 -13.00 24.37
N SER A 366 -0.70 -11.82 24.23
CA SER A 366 -1.41 -10.60 24.61
C SER A 366 -2.37 -10.19 23.50
N PHE A 367 -3.65 -10.44 23.72
CA PHE A 367 -4.70 -10.15 22.76
C PHE A 367 -5.26 -8.73 22.93
N VAL A 368 -4.90 -7.84 22.00
CA VAL A 368 -5.34 -6.44 21.95
C VAL A 368 -6.49 -6.30 20.96
N LYS A 369 -7.62 -5.79 21.44
CA LYS A 369 -8.83 -5.60 20.64
C LYS A 369 -8.93 -4.16 20.19
N ILE A 370 -9.17 -3.94 18.89
CA ILE A 370 -9.45 -2.62 18.34
C ILE A 370 -10.86 -2.64 17.78
N MET A 371 -11.71 -1.74 18.25
CA MET A 371 -13.07 -1.64 17.72
C MET A 371 -13.04 -0.96 16.35
N HIS A 372 -13.60 -1.63 15.34
CA HIS A 372 -13.91 -1.01 14.07
C HIS A 372 -15.01 0.03 14.27
N ASP A 373 -14.72 1.28 13.90
CA ASP A 373 -15.76 2.30 13.81
C ASP A 373 -16.23 2.28 12.36
N SER A 374 -17.47 1.83 12.14
CA SER A 374 -18.11 1.98 10.85
C SER A 374 -18.29 3.49 10.62
N TYR A 375 -17.38 4.10 9.87
CA TYR A 375 -17.56 5.43 9.33
C TYR A 375 -18.61 5.33 8.24
N LEU A 376 -19.89 5.46 8.63
CA LEU A 376 -21.00 5.74 7.74
C LEU A 376 -20.83 7.14 7.11
#